data_AF-A0A7Y8H6S3-F1
#
_entry.id   AF-A0A7Y8H6S3-F1
#
_cell.length_a   1.000
_cell.length_b   1.000
_cell.length_c   1.000
_cell.angle_alpha   90.00
_cell.angle_beta   90.00
_cell.angle_gamma   90.00
#
_symmetry.space_group_name_H-M   'P 1'
#
loop_
_entity.id
_entity.type
_entity.pdbx_description
1 polymer ?
#
loop_
_entity_poly.entity_id
_entity_poly.type
_entity_poly.pdbx_seq_one_letter_code
_entity_poly.pdbx_strand_id
1 'polypeptide(L)'
;RFLALELIKRDVIIVSTGCGSHACGAAGFLTPEMALENAGPGLREVCEAIGIPPVLHLGACVDNSRILTIASAMAEEGGLSDEIGGMPAVGIAPEWMSEKAIAIGCYFAGSGVPVIFGGESPVEASQEVTRIMTEVWFERFKGALHFEPDPEKILDLTLNYIDRAREALKLRKYEPGRFGIERVLLDMAARRELEKSVKPHLGIY
;
A
#
# COMPACT_ATOMS: atom_id res chain seq x y z
N ARG A 1 -8.85 -0.31 13.36
CA ARG A 1 -8.88 1.19 13.29
C ARG A 1 -7.50 1.80 13.06
N PHE A 2 -6.51 1.51 13.90
CA PHE A 2 -5.14 2.06 13.81
C PHE A 2 -4.52 1.95 12.40
N LEU A 3 -4.40 0.74 11.86
CA LEU A 3 -3.76 0.50 10.55
C LEU A 3 -4.39 1.32 9.42
N ALA A 4 -5.71 1.27 9.28
CA ALA A 4 -6.41 2.00 8.23
C ALA A 4 -6.13 3.51 8.31
N LEU A 5 -6.24 4.11 9.50
CA LEU A 5 -6.00 5.54 9.67
C LEU A 5 -4.55 5.94 9.36
N GLU A 6 -3.58 5.17 9.82
CA GLU A 6 -2.16 5.47 9.59
C GLU A 6 -1.73 5.31 8.12
N LEU A 7 -2.34 4.36 7.39
CA LEU A 7 -2.17 4.19 5.95
C LEU A 7 -2.81 5.36 5.16
N ILE A 8 -4.02 5.76 5.53
CA ILE A 8 -4.74 6.89 4.92
C ILE A 8 -3.92 8.19 5.05
N LYS A 9 -3.38 8.47 6.25
CA LYS A 9 -2.50 9.62 6.49
C LYS A 9 -1.22 9.60 5.65
N ARG A 10 -0.80 8.43 5.15
CA ARG A 10 0.44 8.21 4.38
C ARG A 10 0.19 8.00 2.89
N ASP A 11 -0.91 8.56 2.38
CA ASP A 11 -1.25 8.51 0.96
C ASP A 11 -1.48 7.10 0.40
N VAL A 12 -1.84 6.13 1.24
CA VAL A 12 -2.14 4.76 0.81
C VAL A 12 -3.65 4.58 0.66
N ILE A 13 -4.10 4.32 -0.57
CA ILE A 13 -5.48 3.91 -0.83
C ILE A 13 -5.71 2.48 -0.33
N ILE A 14 -6.85 2.25 0.31
CA ILE A 14 -7.19 0.95 0.87
C ILE A 14 -8.36 0.37 0.09
N VAL A 15 -8.24 -0.87 -0.36
CA VAL A 15 -9.37 -1.68 -0.80
C VAL A 15 -9.65 -2.74 0.26
N SER A 16 -10.92 -2.99 0.57
CA SER A 16 -11.31 -3.87 1.68
C SER A 16 -12.43 -4.82 1.28
N THR A 17 -12.46 -5.99 1.92
CA THR A 17 -13.55 -6.96 1.81
C THR A 17 -13.96 -7.51 3.19
N GLY A 18 -15.11 -8.20 3.23
CA GLY A 18 -15.54 -9.01 4.37
C GLY A 18 -15.64 -8.24 5.69
N CYS A 19 -15.23 -8.87 6.78
CA CYS A 19 -15.28 -8.28 8.12
C CYS A 19 -14.41 -7.01 8.23
N GLY A 20 -13.30 -6.93 7.48
CA GLY A 20 -12.46 -5.74 7.43
C GLY A 20 -13.21 -4.52 6.88
N SER A 21 -14.00 -4.71 5.82
CA SER A 21 -14.88 -3.65 5.31
C SER A 21 -15.97 -3.26 6.30
N HIS A 22 -16.57 -4.24 6.99
CA HIS A 22 -17.58 -3.94 8.00
C HIS A 22 -17.00 -3.09 9.14
N ALA A 23 -15.82 -3.46 9.64
CA ALA A 23 -15.13 -2.70 10.68
C ALA A 23 -14.74 -1.28 10.20
N CYS A 24 -14.28 -1.14 8.95
CA CYS A 24 -14.00 0.17 8.37
C CYS A 24 -15.26 1.02 8.20
N GLY A 25 -16.37 0.42 7.76
CA GLY A 25 -17.66 1.09 7.61
C GLY A 25 -18.22 1.58 8.93
N ALA A 26 -18.20 0.73 9.96
CA ALA A 26 -18.62 1.10 11.32
C ALA A 26 -17.73 2.21 11.93
N ALA A 27 -16.46 2.29 11.52
CA ALA A 27 -15.53 3.34 11.94
C ALA A 27 -15.60 4.62 11.09
N GLY A 28 -16.48 4.69 10.08
CA GLY A 28 -16.67 5.86 9.22
C GLY A 28 -15.64 6.02 8.11
N PHE A 29 -14.82 4.99 7.81
CA PHE A 29 -13.74 5.12 6.81
C PHE A 29 -14.22 5.08 5.35
N LEU A 30 -15.50 4.74 5.12
CA LEU A 30 -16.11 4.58 3.80
C LEU A 30 -16.88 5.83 3.37
N THR A 31 -16.54 7.00 3.91
CA THR A 31 -17.13 8.29 3.52
C THR A 31 -16.07 9.19 2.85
N PRO A 32 -16.44 10.02 1.86
CA PRO A 32 -15.50 10.97 1.25
C PRO A 32 -14.85 11.93 2.25
N GLU A 33 -15.60 12.36 3.28
CA GLU A 33 -15.12 13.27 4.33
C GLU A 33 -13.91 12.68 5.08
N MET A 34 -13.83 11.35 5.21
CA MET A 34 -12.67 10.71 5.82
C MET A 34 -11.38 11.07 5.09
N ALA A 35 -11.40 11.15 3.76
CA ALA A 35 -10.21 11.55 2.99
C ALA A 35 -9.88 13.04 3.21
N LEU A 36 -10.89 13.91 3.20
CA LEU A 36 -10.72 15.36 3.38
C LEU A 36 -10.04 15.69 4.71
N GLU A 37 -10.45 15.00 5.76
CA GLU A 37 -10.03 15.27 7.14
C GLU A 37 -8.72 14.56 7.51
N ASN A 38 -8.48 13.34 6.99
CA ASN A 38 -7.44 12.47 7.52
C ASN A 38 -6.43 11.96 6.49
N ALA A 39 -6.72 12.03 5.18
CA ALA A 39 -5.77 11.55 4.19
C ALA A 39 -4.56 12.49 4.08
N GLY A 40 -3.42 11.90 3.74
CA GLY A 40 -2.29 12.69 3.25
C GLY A 40 -2.70 13.49 2.00
N PRO A 41 -1.95 14.54 1.65
CA PRO A 41 -2.36 15.44 0.57
C PRO A 41 -2.43 14.76 -0.80
N GLY A 42 -1.63 13.73 -1.06
CA GLY A 42 -1.66 13.00 -2.33
C GLY A 42 -2.92 12.16 -2.50
N LEU A 43 -3.28 11.36 -1.48
CA LEU A 43 -4.51 10.57 -1.51
C LEU A 43 -5.74 11.46 -1.42
N ARG A 44 -5.68 12.55 -0.63
CA ARG A 44 -6.77 13.52 -0.55
C ARG A 44 -7.09 14.13 -1.91
N GLU A 45 -6.09 14.58 -2.67
CA GLU A 45 -6.28 15.14 -4.01
C GLU A 45 -7.01 14.14 -4.93
N VAL A 46 -6.59 12.87 -4.92
CA VAL A 46 -7.22 11.80 -5.72
C VAL A 46 -8.66 11.54 -5.29
N CYS A 47 -8.90 11.42 -3.98
CA CYS A 47 -10.22 11.20 -3.42
C CYS A 47 -11.18 12.37 -3.70
N GLU A 48 -10.70 13.62 -3.58
CA GLU A 48 -11.46 14.84 -3.88
C GLU A 48 -11.83 14.92 -5.37
N ALA A 49 -10.86 14.70 -6.26
CA ALA A 49 -11.07 14.81 -7.69
C ALA A 49 -12.08 13.78 -8.23
N ILE A 50 -12.08 12.57 -7.69
CA ILE A 50 -12.96 11.47 -8.12
C ILE A 50 -14.28 11.46 -7.32
N GLY A 51 -14.28 11.97 -6.08
CA GLY A 51 -15.42 11.93 -5.17
C GLY A 51 -15.58 10.57 -4.47
N ILE A 52 -14.47 9.94 -4.07
CA ILE A 52 -14.45 8.60 -3.44
C ILE A 52 -13.91 8.63 -2.01
N PRO A 53 -14.32 7.69 -1.14
CA PRO A 53 -13.70 7.51 0.16
C PRO A 53 -12.28 6.93 0.03
N PRO A 54 -11.43 7.09 1.07
CA PRO A 54 -10.06 6.56 1.05
C PRO A 54 -10.00 5.04 1.27
N VAL A 55 -11.11 4.43 1.71
CA VAL A 55 -11.32 2.99 1.79
C VAL A 55 -12.45 2.57 0.85
N LEU A 56 -12.14 1.71 -0.12
CA LEU A 56 -13.10 1.19 -1.10
C LEU A 56 -13.55 -0.22 -0.68
N HIS A 57 -14.86 -0.40 -0.48
CA HIS A 57 -15.43 -1.71 -0.15
C HIS A 57 -15.73 -2.49 -1.43
N LEU A 58 -15.08 -3.64 -1.60
CA LEU A 58 -15.20 -4.47 -2.81
C LEU A 58 -16.12 -5.70 -2.64
N GLY A 59 -16.71 -5.90 -1.46
CA GLY A 59 -17.71 -6.95 -1.20
C GLY A 59 -17.29 -7.97 -0.14
N ALA A 60 -17.84 -9.18 -0.23
CA ALA A 60 -17.64 -10.26 0.73
C ALA A 60 -16.23 -10.89 0.63
N CYS A 61 -15.88 -11.82 1.52
CA CYS A 61 -14.55 -12.45 1.50
C CYS A 61 -14.22 -13.16 0.16
N VAL A 62 -15.22 -13.64 -0.57
CA VAL A 62 -15.04 -14.24 -1.91
C VAL A 62 -14.70 -13.20 -2.98
N ASP A 63 -15.07 -11.94 -2.75
CA ASP A 63 -14.80 -10.82 -3.64
C ASP A 63 -13.35 -10.31 -3.53
N ASN A 64 -12.50 -10.91 -2.68
CA ASN A 64 -11.04 -10.72 -2.77
C ASN A 64 -10.51 -11.12 -4.16
N SER A 65 -11.19 -12.01 -4.87
CA SER A 65 -10.94 -12.29 -6.30
C SER A 65 -11.04 -11.04 -7.19
N ARG A 66 -11.90 -10.07 -6.85
CA ARG A 66 -12.02 -8.80 -7.58
C ARG A 66 -10.77 -7.95 -7.42
N ILE A 67 -10.10 -7.99 -6.27
CA ILE A 67 -8.84 -7.27 -6.07
C ILE A 67 -7.79 -7.78 -7.05
N LEU A 68 -7.66 -9.10 -7.22
CA LEU A 68 -6.74 -9.67 -8.20
C LEU A 68 -7.15 -9.39 -9.64
N THR A 69 -8.46 -9.31 -9.92
CA THR A 69 -8.95 -8.89 -11.24
C THR A 69 -8.57 -7.44 -11.53
N ILE A 70 -8.74 -6.54 -10.56
CA ILE A 70 -8.32 -5.13 -10.66
C ILE A 70 -6.81 -5.04 -10.84
N ALA A 71 -6.02 -5.77 -10.05
CA ALA A 71 -4.56 -5.79 -10.17
C ALA A 71 -4.11 -6.33 -11.54
N SER A 72 -4.78 -7.35 -12.07
CA SER A 72 -4.51 -7.87 -13.42
C SER A 72 -4.80 -6.81 -14.49
N ALA A 73 -5.94 -6.12 -14.40
CA ALA A 73 -6.26 -5.02 -15.31
C ALA A 73 -5.28 -3.85 -15.19
N MET A 74 -4.80 -3.55 -13.98
CA MET A 74 -3.75 -2.55 -13.76
C MET A 74 -2.41 -2.96 -14.39
N ALA A 75 -2.08 -4.25 -14.46
CA ALA A 75 -0.86 -4.72 -15.12
C ALA A 75 -1.00 -4.70 -16.64
N GLU A 76 -2.17 -5.12 -17.13
CA GLU A 76 -2.46 -5.21 -18.57
C GLU A 76 -2.57 -3.83 -19.24
N GLU A 77 -3.32 -2.91 -18.62
CA GLU A 77 -3.54 -1.55 -19.14
C GLU A 77 -2.43 -0.59 -18.68
N GLY A 78 -1.95 -0.78 -17.46
CA GLY A 78 -1.17 0.21 -16.72
C GLY A 78 0.31 -0.11 -16.69
N GLY A 79 1.11 0.76 -17.32
CA GLY A 79 2.59 0.70 -17.30
C GLY A 79 3.25 0.94 -15.93
N LEU A 80 2.61 0.55 -14.83
CA LEU A 80 3.18 0.56 -13.48
C LEU A 80 4.04 -0.69 -13.24
N SER A 81 3.58 -1.86 -13.65
CA SER A 81 4.33 -3.13 -13.58
C SER A 81 3.81 -4.09 -14.65
N ASP A 82 4.67 -4.94 -15.21
CA ASP A 82 4.32 -5.89 -16.28
C ASP A 82 3.43 -7.05 -15.78
N GLU A 83 3.38 -7.29 -14.48
CA GLU A 83 2.58 -8.33 -13.83
C GLU A 83 2.12 -7.87 -12.43
N ILE A 84 1.29 -8.67 -11.75
CA ILE A 84 0.87 -8.36 -10.37
C ILE A 84 2.09 -8.33 -9.42
N GLY A 85 3.01 -9.29 -9.60
CA GLY A 85 4.25 -9.37 -8.84
C GLY A 85 5.13 -8.15 -9.08
N GLY A 86 5.41 -7.39 -8.01
CA GLY A 86 6.20 -6.16 -8.10
C GLY A 86 5.36 -4.87 -8.13
N MET A 87 4.03 -4.97 -8.17
CA MET A 87 3.18 -3.84 -7.85
C MET A 87 3.38 -3.40 -6.39
N PRO A 88 3.28 -2.08 -6.10
CA PRO A 88 3.37 -1.55 -4.74
C PRO A 88 2.06 -1.79 -3.97
N ALA A 89 1.77 -3.05 -3.67
CA ALA A 89 0.56 -3.52 -2.99
C ALA A 89 0.87 -4.59 -1.95
N VAL A 90 0.08 -4.63 -0.88
CA VAL A 90 0.21 -5.58 0.23
C VAL A 90 -1.19 -6.00 0.70
N GLY A 91 -1.39 -7.30 0.91
CA GLY A 91 -2.58 -7.83 1.58
C GLY A 91 -2.40 -7.82 3.10
N ILE A 92 -3.41 -7.41 3.85
CA ILE A 92 -3.35 -7.39 5.33
C ILE A 92 -4.59 -8.06 5.89
N ALA A 93 -4.40 -9.07 6.72
CA ALA A 93 -5.43 -9.75 7.49
C ALA A 93 -5.09 -9.63 8.99
N PRO A 94 -5.29 -8.44 9.59
CA PRO A 94 -4.75 -8.12 10.92
C PRO A 94 -5.46 -8.86 12.06
N GLU A 95 -6.69 -9.32 11.81
CA GLU A 95 -7.53 -10.04 12.77
C GLU A 95 -8.04 -11.33 12.11
N TRP A 96 -7.15 -12.08 11.46
CA TRP A 96 -7.52 -13.35 10.84
C TRP A 96 -7.97 -14.36 11.90
N MET A 97 -8.86 -15.28 11.50
CA MET A 97 -9.42 -16.28 12.42
C MET A 97 -9.72 -17.62 11.73
N SER A 98 -10.19 -17.57 10.48
CA SER A 98 -10.64 -18.78 9.77
C SER A 98 -9.61 -19.27 8.76
N GLU A 99 -9.62 -20.57 8.48
CA GLU A 99 -8.81 -21.21 7.44
C GLU A 99 -9.02 -20.57 6.07
N LYS A 100 -10.21 -19.99 5.82
CA LYS A 100 -10.48 -19.21 4.60
C LYS A 100 -9.54 -18.00 4.46
N ALA A 101 -9.18 -17.33 5.56
CA ALA A 101 -8.25 -16.20 5.52
C ALA A 101 -6.83 -16.66 5.13
N ILE A 102 -6.39 -17.80 5.65
CA ILE A 102 -5.12 -18.42 5.26
C ILE A 102 -5.14 -18.79 3.77
N ALA A 103 -6.20 -19.43 3.29
CA ALA A 103 -6.35 -19.75 1.87
C ALA A 103 -6.31 -18.49 0.99
N ILE A 104 -6.95 -17.40 1.43
CA ILE A 104 -6.90 -16.09 0.75
C ILE A 104 -5.48 -15.55 0.68
N GLY A 105 -4.77 -15.51 1.81
CA GLY A 105 -3.39 -15.05 1.81
C GLY A 105 -2.49 -15.90 0.93
N CYS A 106 -2.66 -17.23 0.95
CA CYS A 106 -1.89 -18.14 0.11
C CYS A 106 -2.05 -17.83 -1.38
N TYR A 107 -3.28 -17.64 -1.88
CA TYR A 107 -3.45 -17.34 -3.31
C TYR A 107 -3.06 -15.89 -3.66
N PHE A 108 -3.14 -14.93 -2.73
CA PHE A 108 -2.58 -13.58 -2.92
C PHE A 108 -1.06 -13.62 -3.07
N ALA A 109 -0.37 -14.30 -2.14
CA ALA A 109 1.08 -14.45 -2.19
C ALA A 109 1.55 -15.27 -3.39
N GLY A 110 0.82 -16.33 -3.75
CA GLY A 110 1.06 -17.08 -4.99
C GLY A 110 0.85 -16.25 -6.26
N SER A 111 0.01 -15.21 -6.21
CA SER A 111 -0.22 -14.26 -7.32
C SER A 111 0.73 -13.05 -7.29
N GLY A 112 1.65 -12.99 -6.32
CA GLY A 112 2.70 -11.97 -6.23
C GLY A 112 2.42 -10.77 -5.35
N VAL A 113 1.41 -10.85 -4.47
CA VAL A 113 1.11 -9.83 -3.47
C VAL A 113 1.60 -10.31 -2.09
N PRO A 114 2.56 -9.63 -1.44
CA PRO A 114 2.92 -9.92 -0.04
C PRO A 114 1.71 -9.81 0.88
N VAL A 115 1.57 -10.73 1.83
CA VAL A 115 0.46 -10.77 2.79
C VAL A 115 0.99 -10.79 4.22
N ILE A 116 0.40 -9.94 5.05
CA ILE A 116 0.70 -9.86 6.48
C ILE A 116 -0.55 -10.26 7.27
N PHE A 117 -0.43 -11.33 8.02
CA PHE A 117 -1.40 -11.76 9.02
C PHE A 117 -1.05 -11.14 10.37
N GLY A 118 -2.06 -10.72 11.13
CA GLY A 118 -1.86 -10.36 12.54
C GLY A 118 -1.73 -11.60 13.43
N GLY A 119 -1.18 -11.44 14.63
CA GLY A 119 -1.10 -12.54 15.62
C GLY A 119 0.01 -13.55 15.36
N GLU A 120 -0.09 -14.71 16.01
CA GLU A 120 0.94 -15.75 16.00
C GLU A 120 0.91 -16.60 14.72
N SER A 121 2.08 -17.10 14.30
CA SER A 121 2.19 -17.98 13.14
C SER A 121 1.86 -19.42 13.51
N PRO A 122 0.99 -20.12 12.77
CA PRO A 122 0.71 -21.54 13.01
C PRO A 122 1.90 -22.45 12.66
N VAL A 123 2.98 -21.90 12.08
CA VAL A 123 4.16 -22.65 11.63
C VAL A 123 5.47 -22.13 12.23
N GLU A 124 5.42 -21.26 13.25
CA GLU A 124 6.61 -20.64 13.85
C GLU A 124 7.66 -21.64 14.36
N ALA A 125 7.22 -22.84 14.76
CA ALA A 125 8.11 -23.90 15.23
C ALA A 125 9.02 -24.47 14.12
N SER A 126 8.67 -24.25 12.85
CA SER A 126 9.47 -24.71 11.71
C SER A 126 10.15 -23.54 11.01
N GLN A 127 11.46 -23.42 11.26
CA GLN A 127 12.30 -22.41 10.59
C GLN A 127 12.28 -22.58 9.07
N GLU A 128 12.28 -23.81 8.56
CA GLU A 128 12.29 -24.05 7.11
C GLU A 128 10.96 -23.66 6.46
N VAL A 129 9.82 -23.98 7.08
CA VAL A 129 8.51 -23.57 6.55
C VAL A 129 8.37 -22.05 6.59
N THR A 130 8.82 -21.42 7.69
CA THR A 130 8.85 -19.96 7.80
C THR A 130 9.69 -19.34 6.68
N ARG A 131 10.92 -19.82 6.47
CA ARG A 131 11.81 -19.36 5.38
C ARG A 131 11.21 -19.56 4.00
N ILE A 132 10.55 -20.69 3.76
CA ILE A 132 9.87 -20.95 2.49
C ILE A 132 8.79 -19.89 2.24
N MET A 133 7.94 -19.63 3.23
CA MET A 133 6.81 -18.71 3.12
C MET A 133 7.20 -17.24 3.03
N THR A 134 8.31 -16.83 3.66
CA THR A 134 8.75 -15.43 3.71
C THR A 134 9.77 -15.07 2.63
N GLU A 135 10.73 -15.95 2.35
CA GLU A 135 11.86 -15.66 1.45
C GLU A 135 11.72 -16.38 0.11
N VAL A 136 11.55 -17.71 0.12
CA VAL A 136 11.53 -18.50 -1.13
C VAL A 136 10.33 -18.12 -2.00
N TRP A 137 9.18 -17.86 -1.39
CA TRP A 137 8.00 -17.37 -2.11
C TRP A 137 8.24 -15.97 -2.67
N PHE A 138 8.93 -15.09 -1.94
CA PHE A 138 9.21 -13.74 -2.41
C PHE A 138 10.16 -13.76 -3.60
N GLU A 139 11.17 -14.62 -3.59
CA GLU A 139 12.08 -14.81 -4.72
C GLU A 139 11.35 -15.32 -5.96
N ARG A 140 10.43 -16.27 -5.79
CA ARG A 140 9.73 -16.93 -6.92
C ARG A 140 8.56 -16.15 -7.47
N PHE A 141 7.76 -15.54 -6.61
CA PHE A 141 6.46 -14.96 -6.97
C PHE A 141 6.36 -13.47 -6.65
N LYS A 142 7.32 -12.88 -5.91
CA LYS A 142 7.22 -11.55 -5.28
C LYS A 142 6.16 -11.45 -4.16
N GLY A 143 5.44 -12.52 -3.86
CA GLY A 143 4.58 -12.62 -2.69
C GLY A 143 5.28 -13.29 -1.51
N ALA A 144 4.79 -13.04 -0.31
CA ALA A 144 5.31 -13.59 0.94
C ALA A 144 4.18 -13.71 1.95
N LEU A 145 4.31 -14.58 2.95
CA LEU A 145 3.37 -14.67 4.06
C LEU A 145 4.09 -14.35 5.38
N HIS A 146 3.66 -13.29 6.05
CA HIS A 146 4.15 -12.88 7.35
C HIS A 146 3.06 -13.03 8.41
N PHE A 147 3.48 -13.28 9.64
CA PHE A 147 2.64 -13.22 10.83
C PHE A 147 3.30 -12.27 11.81
N GLU A 148 2.62 -11.18 12.15
CA GLU A 148 3.15 -10.14 13.02
C GLU A 148 2.05 -9.68 13.99
N PRO A 149 2.18 -9.94 15.30
CA PRO A 149 1.17 -9.53 16.29
C PRO A 149 1.12 -8.02 16.55
N ASP A 150 2.19 -7.27 16.29
CA ASP A 150 2.27 -5.84 16.58
C ASP A 150 1.72 -4.99 15.40
N PRO A 151 0.61 -4.24 15.60
CA PRO A 151 0.06 -3.37 14.55
C PRO A 151 1.04 -2.31 14.03
N GLU A 152 1.96 -1.80 14.85
CA GLU A 152 2.96 -0.83 14.40
C GLU A 152 3.97 -1.48 13.46
N LYS A 153 4.39 -2.72 13.77
CA LYS A 153 5.26 -3.47 12.86
C LYS A 153 4.53 -3.89 11.59
N ILE A 154 3.25 -4.27 11.65
CA ILE A 154 2.45 -4.50 10.43
C ILE A 154 2.48 -3.26 9.53
N LEU A 155 2.31 -2.06 10.10
CA LEU A 155 2.39 -0.81 9.36
C LEU A 155 3.78 -0.63 8.72
N ASP A 156 4.85 -0.81 9.49
CA ASP A 156 6.22 -0.68 9.00
C ASP A 156 6.54 -1.67 7.88
N LEU A 157 6.17 -2.95 8.03
CA LEU A 157 6.32 -3.97 6.99
C LEU A 157 5.51 -3.61 5.74
N THR A 158 4.28 -3.13 5.91
CA THR A 158 3.41 -2.71 4.80
C THR A 158 4.07 -1.60 3.99
N LEU A 159 4.54 -0.54 4.65
CA LEU A 159 5.20 0.58 4.00
C LEU A 159 6.52 0.15 3.36
N ASN A 160 7.30 -0.72 4.01
CA ASN A 160 8.53 -1.25 3.44
C ASN A 160 8.30 -2.00 2.12
N TYR A 161 7.27 -2.86 2.06
CA TYR A 161 6.92 -3.58 0.84
C TYR A 161 6.51 -2.63 -0.28
N ILE A 162 5.65 -1.65 0.03
CA ILE A 162 5.21 -0.63 -0.92
C ILE A 162 6.41 0.17 -1.43
N ASP A 163 7.26 0.69 -0.54
CA ASP A 163 8.39 1.55 -0.92
C ASP A 163 9.45 0.79 -1.73
N ARG A 164 9.77 -0.46 -1.38
CA ARG A 164 10.70 -1.29 -2.15
C ARG A 164 10.18 -1.61 -3.55
N ALA A 165 8.89 -1.90 -3.67
CA ALA A 165 8.25 -2.10 -4.97
C ALA A 165 8.29 -0.80 -5.80
N ARG A 166 7.96 0.35 -5.19
CA ARG A 166 8.06 1.66 -5.86
C ARG A 166 9.49 1.97 -6.33
N GLU A 167 10.49 1.67 -5.51
CA GLU A 167 11.90 1.84 -5.86
C GLU A 167 12.33 0.93 -7.03
N ALA A 168 11.93 -0.34 -7.01
CA ALA A 168 12.20 -1.28 -8.11
C ALA A 168 11.59 -0.81 -9.44
N LEU A 169 10.42 -0.17 -9.37
CA LEU A 169 9.74 0.46 -10.50
C LEU A 169 10.28 1.85 -10.86
N LYS A 170 11.34 2.31 -10.18
CA LYS A 170 11.98 3.63 -10.38
C LYS A 170 11.02 4.79 -10.22
N LEU A 171 9.99 4.62 -9.40
CA LEU A 171 9.06 5.68 -9.06
C LEU A 171 9.73 6.67 -8.12
N ARG A 172 9.24 7.92 -8.15
CA ARG A 172 9.69 8.93 -7.20
C ARG A 172 9.45 8.44 -5.77
N LYS A 173 10.49 8.53 -4.93
CA LYS A 173 10.42 8.20 -3.51
C LYS A 173 9.24 8.93 -2.86
N TYR A 174 8.47 8.19 -2.06
CA TYR A 174 7.40 8.79 -1.28
C TYR A 174 8.00 9.68 -0.18
N GLU A 175 7.47 10.90 -0.07
CA GLU A 175 7.84 11.86 0.96
C GLU A 175 6.54 12.45 1.51
N PRO A 176 6.24 12.23 2.81
CA PRO A 176 5.01 12.72 3.41
C PRO A 176 4.81 14.21 3.14
N GLY A 177 3.62 14.56 2.69
CA GLY A 177 3.26 15.94 2.41
C GLY A 177 3.70 16.47 1.05
N ARG A 178 4.52 15.76 0.25
CA ARG A 178 5.06 16.29 -1.02
C ARG A 178 4.15 16.07 -2.23
N PHE A 179 3.29 15.07 -2.19
CA PHE A 179 2.31 14.77 -3.25
C PHE A 179 1.02 15.56 -2.99
N GLY A 180 0.31 16.00 -4.03
CA GLY A 180 -0.89 16.84 -3.89
C GLY A 180 -0.68 18.27 -3.42
N ILE A 181 0.57 18.72 -3.26
CA ILE A 181 0.85 20.16 -3.22
C ILE A 181 0.81 20.64 -4.67
N GLU A 182 -0.11 21.56 -4.94
CA GLU A 182 -0.17 22.35 -6.17
C GLU A 182 1.28 22.74 -6.53
N ARG A 183 1.74 22.41 -7.74
CA ARG A 183 2.97 23.02 -8.25
C ARG A 183 2.67 24.51 -8.26
N VAL A 184 3.11 25.24 -7.24
CA VAL A 184 3.13 26.70 -7.30
C VAL A 184 3.82 27.00 -8.61
N LEU A 185 3.07 27.51 -9.58
CA LEU A 185 3.62 28.02 -10.82
C LEU A 185 4.45 29.21 -10.38
N LEU A 186 5.72 28.94 -10.05
CA LEU A 186 6.69 29.97 -9.81
C LEU A 186 6.71 30.79 -11.08
N ASP A 187 6.27 32.04 -10.96
CA ASP A 187 6.42 33.00 -12.03
C ASP A 187 7.92 33.13 -12.37
N MET A 188 8.22 33.73 -13.52
CA MET A 188 9.60 33.88 -13.97
C MET A 188 10.46 34.69 -13.00
N ALA A 189 9.85 35.51 -12.12
CA ALA A 189 10.57 36.27 -11.11
C ALA A 189 10.99 35.38 -9.93
N ALA A 190 10.08 34.56 -9.40
CA ALA A 190 10.34 33.62 -8.32
C ALA A 190 11.34 32.53 -8.73
N ARG A 191 11.32 32.09 -10.00
CA ARG A 191 12.35 31.18 -10.55
C ARG A 191 13.74 31.81 -10.57
N ARG A 192 13.84 33.08 -10.97
CA ARG A 192 15.12 33.81 -11.01
C ARG A 192 15.70 34.08 -9.62
N GLU A 193 14.88 34.24 -8.59
CA GLU A 193 15.37 34.35 -7.20
C GLU A 193 15.88 33.03 -6.64
N LEU A 194 15.21 31.92 -6.98
CA LEU A 194 15.69 30.57 -6.66
C LEU A 194 17.04 30.28 -7.33
N GLU A 195 17.22 30.61 -8.61
CA GLU A 195 18.50 30.43 -9.31
C GLU A 195 19.64 31.28 -8.72
N LYS A 196 19.34 32.49 -8.22
CA LYS A 196 20.33 33.35 -7.55
C LYS A 196 20.74 32.86 -6.16
N SER A 197 19.86 32.12 -5.48
CA SER A 197 20.12 31.60 -4.13
C SER A 197 20.86 30.26 -4.13
N VAL A 198 20.91 29.55 -5.26
CA VAL A 198 21.73 28.36 -5.45
C VAL A 198 23.18 28.79 -5.73
N LYS A 199 24.07 28.65 -4.74
CA LYS A 199 25.51 28.80 -4.97
C LYS A 199 25.96 27.76 -6.02
N PRO A 200 26.67 28.16 -7.09
CA PRO A 200 27.22 27.20 -8.02
C PRO A 200 28.13 26.23 -7.29
N HIS A 201 27.95 24.96 -7.61
CA HIS A 201 28.84 23.87 -7.25
C HIS A 201 30.28 24.30 -7.60
N LEU A 202 31.12 24.49 -6.59
CA LEU A 202 32.56 24.59 -6.77
C LEU A 202 33.00 23.21 -7.27
N GLY A 203 33.10 23.08 -8.59
CA GLY A 203 33.61 21.89 -9.24
C GLY A 203 34.97 21.55 -8.66
N ILE A 204 35.09 20.34 -8.14
CA ILE A 204 36.38 19.72 -7.82
C ILE A 204 37.03 19.42 -9.17
N TYR A 205 38.07 20.18 -9.51
CA TYR A 205 39.13 19.70 -10.40
C TYR A 205 40.16 18.95 -9.55
#